data_AF-A0A7G8PQH5-F1
#
_entry.id   AF-A0A7G8PQH5-F1
#
_cell.length_a   1.000
_cell.length_b   1.000
_cell.length_c   1.000
_cell.angle_alpha   90.00
_cell.angle_beta   90.00
_cell.angle_gamma   90.00
#
_symmetry.space_group_name_H-M   'P 1'
#
loop_
_entity.id
_entity.type
_entity.pdbx_description
1 polymer ?
#
loop_
_entity_poly.entity_id
_entity_poly.type
_entity_poly.pdbx_seq_one_letter_code
_entity_poly.pdbx_strand_id
1 'polypeptide(L)'
;MTAEAQATRDSQTQTTYAVLFAGGDPALVEAAGGRRRSTPNAPRDAERKANQRCWICEQRRTCTKQANGWECDACLEDPLMSRPAGLRQ
;
A
#
# COMPACT_ATOMS: atom_id res chain seq x y z
N MET A 1 -34.26 -13.05 24.63
CA MET A 1 -32.97 -13.35 23.95
C MET A 1 -32.73 -14.84 24.10
N THR A 2 -32.82 -15.61 23.02
CA THR A 2 -32.71 -17.08 23.03
C THR A 2 -31.24 -17.53 22.93
N ALA A 3 -30.94 -18.76 23.36
CA ALA A 3 -29.57 -19.30 23.36
C ALA A 3 -28.95 -19.33 21.95
N GLU A 4 -29.76 -19.67 20.94
CA GLU A 4 -29.40 -19.63 19.52
C GLU A 4 -29.05 -18.22 19.01
N ALA A 5 -29.79 -17.19 19.47
CA ALA A 5 -29.52 -15.79 19.13
C ALA A 5 -28.28 -15.24 19.86
N GLN A 6 -27.89 -15.86 20.97
CA GLN A 6 -26.63 -15.56 21.65
C GLN A 6 -25.45 -16.22 20.92
N ALA A 7 -25.56 -17.50 20.56
CA ALA A 7 -24.54 -18.24 19.81
C ALA A 7 -24.20 -17.56 18.48
N THR A 8 -25.21 -17.05 17.78
CA THR A 8 -25.04 -16.34 16.51
C THR A 8 -24.25 -15.03 16.67
N ARG A 9 -24.49 -14.28 17.74
CA ARG A 9 -23.73 -13.05 18.04
C ARG A 9 -22.31 -13.34 18.49
N ASP A 10 -22.13 -14.40 19.28
CA ASP A 10 -20.81 -14.81 19.75
C ASP A 10 -19.91 -15.24 18.59
N SER A 11 -20.43 -16.04 17.66
CA SER A 11 -19.70 -16.46 16.45
C SER A 11 -19.29 -15.27 15.57
N GLN A 12 -20.13 -14.24 15.44
CA GLN A 12 -19.78 -13.01 14.73
C GLN A 12 -18.67 -12.24 15.47
N THR A 13 -18.77 -12.15 16.79
CA THR A 13 -17.77 -11.48 17.63
C THR A 13 -16.41 -12.16 17.53
N GLN A 14 -16.37 -13.49 17.59
CA GLN A 14 -15.14 -14.28 17.43
C GLN A 14 -14.50 -14.08 16.06
N THR A 15 -15.32 -14.04 15.00
CA THR A 15 -14.85 -13.80 13.62
C THR A 15 -14.19 -12.43 13.49
N THR A 16 -14.82 -11.39 14.03
CA THR A 16 -14.26 -10.03 14.02
C THR A 16 -12.93 -9.96 14.79
N TYR A 17 -12.86 -10.59 15.95
CA TYR A 17 -11.63 -10.65 16.75
C TYR A 17 -10.50 -11.40 16.05
N ALA A 18 -10.80 -12.50 15.37
CA ALA A 18 -9.80 -13.26 14.60
C ALA A 18 -9.18 -12.41 13.48
N VAL A 19 -9.98 -11.59 12.80
CA VAL A 19 -9.50 -10.67 11.75
C VAL A 19 -8.62 -9.56 12.33
N LEU A 20 -9.04 -8.94 13.44
CA LEU A 20 -8.23 -7.94 14.15
C LEU A 20 -6.88 -8.51 14.60
N PHE A 21 -6.87 -9.72 15.16
CA PHE A 21 -5.64 -10.38 15.62
C PHE A 21 -4.69 -10.73 14.48
N ALA A 22 -5.22 -11.10 13.30
CA ALA A 22 -4.43 -11.35 12.10
C ALA A 22 -3.89 -10.05 11.43
N GLY A 23 -4.12 -8.88 12.03
CA GLY A 23 -3.75 -7.58 11.46
C GLY A 23 -4.63 -7.16 10.28
N GLY A 24 -5.79 -7.80 10.10
CA GLY A 24 -6.80 -7.44 9.10
C GLY A 24 -7.73 -6.34 9.61
N ASP A 25 -8.34 -5.62 8.67
CA ASP A 25 -9.31 -4.57 8.98
C ASP A 25 -10.73 -5.18 9.12
N PRO A 26 -11.38 -5.07 10.30
CA PRO A 26 -12.69 -5.66 10.53
C PRO A 26 -13.82 -4.98 9.74
N ALA A 27 -13.62 -3.74 9.25
CA ALA A 27 -14.63 -3.05 8.43
C ALA A 27 -14.74 -3.66 7.02
N LEU A 28 -13.73 -4.40 6.56
CA LEU A 28 -13.79 -5.17 5.32
C LEU A 28 -14.65 -6.45 5.43
N VAL A 29 -14.82 -7.00 6.63
CA VAL A 29 -15.66 -8.19 6.87
C VAL A 29 -17.13 -7.84 6.76
N GLU A 30 -17.54 -6.70 7.32
CA GLU A 30 -18.90 -6.15 7.21
C GLU A 30 -19.24 -5.67 5.78
N ALA A 31 -18.23 -5.36 4.96
CA ALA A 31 -18.38 -4.87 3.59
C ALA A 31 -18.48 -5.97 2.51
N ALA A 32 -18.47 -7.26 2.89
CA ALA A 32 -18.51 -8.39 1.97
C ALA A 32 -19.85 -8.57 1.21
N GLY A 33 -20.81 -7.65 1.37
CA GLY A 33 -22.03 -7.55 0.53
C GLY A 33 -21.93 -6.59 -0.66
N GLY A 34 -20.84 -5.81 -0.80
CA GLY A 34 -20.74 -4.73 -1.78
C GLY A 34 -19.49 -4.81 -2.64
N ARG A 35 -19.67 -5.00 -3.96
CA ARG A 35 -18.59 -4.99 -4.94
C ARG A 35 -17.69 -3.74 -4.82
N ARG A 36 -16.45 -3.93 -4.38
CA ARG A 36 -15.26 -3.53 -5.13
C ARG A 36 -14.13 -4.47 -4.79
N ARG A 37 -13.79 -5.28 -5.79
CA ARG A 37 -12.63 -6.16 -5.81
C ARG A 37 -11.38 -5.30 -5.86
N SER A 38 -10.84 -4.93 -4.71
CA SER A 38 -9.42 -4.62 -4.60
C SER A 38 -8.71 -5.96 -4.76
N THR A 39 -8.28 -6.28 -5.97
CA THR A 39 -7.44 -7.46 -6.22
C THR A 39 -6.18 -7.35 -5.37
N PRO A 40 -5.92 -8.26 -4.42
CA PRO A 40 -4.69 -8.24 -3.61
C PRO A 40 -3.45 -8.71 -4.38
N ASN A 41 -3.53 -8.78 -5.71
CA ASN A 41 -2.57 -9.48 -6.55
C ASN A 41 -2.40 -8.80 -7.91
N ALA A 42 -2.23 -7.47 -7.89
CA ALA A 42 -1.38 -6.88 -8.92
C ALA A 42 0.06 -7.26 -8.51
N PRO A 43 0.94 -7.67 -9.44
CA PRO A 43 2.34 -7.86 -9.10
C PRO A 43 2.85 -6.61 -8.38
N ARG A 44 3.84 -6.75 -7.52
CA ARG A 44 4.60 -5.61 -6.99
C ARG A 44 5.41 -4.95 -8.12
N ASP A 45 4.76 -4.64 -9.24
CA ASP A 45 5.23 -3.69 -10.22
C ASP A 45 5.57 -2.43 -9.43
N ALA A 46 6.85 -2.08 -9.48
CA ALA A 46 7.42 -1.02 -8.68
C ALA A 46 6.47 0.19 -8.69
N GLU A 47 6.01 0.60 -7.49
CA GLU A 47 4.94 1.58 -7.33
C GLU A 47 5.31 2.85 -8.11
N ARG A 48 4.59 3.15 -9.20
CA ARG A 48 4.87 4.29 -10.08
C ARG A 48 3.85 5.39 -9.83
N LYS A 49 4.32 6.60 -9.53
CA LYS A 49 3.46 7.74 -9.17
C LYS A 49 3.95 9.06 -9.78
N ALA A 50 3.02 9.87 -10.27
CA ALA A 50 3.28 11.19 -10.84
C ALA A 50 3.54 12.25 -9.75
N ASN A 51 4.24 13.33 -10.12
CA ASN A 51 4.54 14.48 -9.25
C ASN A 51 5.27 14.11 -7.95
N GLN A 52 6.04 13.03 -7.98
CA GLN A 52 6.91 12.65 -6.87
C GLN A 52 8.25 13.36 -7.00
N ARG A 53 8.82 13.78 -5.86
CA ARG A 53 10.12 14.46 -5.82
C ARG A 53 11.23 13.42 -5.88
N CYS A 54 12.00 13.44 -6.97
CA CYS A 54 13.11 12.50 -7.15
C CYS A 54 14.17 12.72 -6.06
N TRP A 55 14.62 11.66 -5.40
CA TRP A 55 15.62 11.79 -4.32
C TRP A 55 17.02 12.18 -4.83
N ILE A 56 17.30 11.84 -6.10
CA ILE A 56 18.57 12.11 -6.78
C ILE A 56 18.65 13.56 -7.30
N CYS A 57 17.70 13.94 -8.15
CA CYS A 57 17.72 15.24 -8.84
C CYS A 57 16.76 16.29 -8.27
N GLU A 58 16.01 15.95 -7.21
CA GLU A 58 15.05 16.81 -6.50
C GLU A 58 13.90 17.41 -7.34
N GLN A 59 13.76 17.00 -8.59
CA GLN A 59 12.70 17.44 -9.50
C GLN A 59 11.42 16.63 -9.28
N ARG A 60 10.27 17.27 -9.49
CA ARG A 60 8.95 16.62 -9.46
C ARG A 60 8.67 15.97 -10.82
N ARG A 61 8.67 14.64 -10.88
CA ARG A 61 8.43 13.87 -12.11
C ARG A 61 7.58 12.63 -11.83
N THR A 62 7.26 11.89 -12.89
CA THR A 62 6.80 10.50 -12.73
C THR A 62 7.98 9.68 -12.22
N CYS A 63 7.83 9.12 -11.03
CA CYS A 63 8.88 8.36 -10.37
C CYS A 63 8.38 6.97 -10.00
N THR A 64 9.34 6.06 -9.90
CA THR A 64 9.15 4.70 -9.43
C THR A 64 9.73 4.59 -8.02
N LYS A 65 9.02 3.91 -7.12
CA LYS A 65 9.44 3.73 -5.74
C LYS A 65 10.58 2.72 -5.67
N GLN A 66 11.75 3.20 -5.23
CA GLN A 66 12.95 2.41 -4.98
C GLN A 66 13.21 2.26 -3.48
N ALA A 67 14.20 1.43 -3.13
CA ALA A 67 14.59 1.21 -1.73
C ALA A 67 14.96 2.50 -0.98
N ASN A 68 15.60 3.45 -1.67
CA ASN A 68 16.10 4.70 -1.08
C ASN A 68 15.13 5.89 -1.21
N GLY A 69 14.05 5.75 -1.98
CA GLY A 69 13.13 6.84 -2.26
C GLY A 69 12.51 6.79 -3.65
N TRP A 70 11.98 7.92 -4.11
CA TRP A 70 11.36 8.03 -5.43
C TRP A 70 12.42 8.39 -6.47
N GLU A 71 12.53 7.58 -7.52
CA GLU A 71 13.48 7.82 -8.60
C GLU A 71 12.77 8.01 -9.93
N CYS A 72 13.12 9.07 -10.66
CA CYS A 72 12.52 9.33 -11.96
C CYS A 72 13.15 8.46 -13.05
N ASP A 73 12.40 8.20 -14.13
CA ASP A 73 12.88 7.37 -15.25
C ASP A 73 14.26 7.84 -15.77
N ALA A 74 14.48 9.15 -15.86
CA ALA A 74 15.77 9.71 -16.31
C ALA A 74 16.96 9.36 -15.39
N CYS A 75 16.75 9.28 -14.07
CA CYS A 75 17.79 8.87 -13.12
C CYS A 75 17.98 7.35 -13.08
N LEU A 76 16.93 6.59 -13.41
CA LEU A 76 16.98 5.13 -13.50
C LEU A 76 17.70 4.66 -14.77
N GLU A 77 17.47 5.35 -15.89
CA GLU A 77 18.06 5.01 -17.19
C GLU A 77 19.53 5.44 -17.28
N ASP A 78 19.89 6.57 -16.65
CA ASP A 78 21.24 7.11 -16.71
C ASP A 78 21.86 7.29 -15.30
N PRO A 79 22.67 6.33 -14.83
CA PRO A 79 23.34 6.42 -13.53
C PRO A 79 24.42 7.52 -13.47
N LEU A 80 24.81 8.11 -14.61
CA LEU A 80 25.76 9.23 -14.66
C LEU A 80 25.09 10.56 -14.26
N MET A 81 23.79 10.72 -14.56
CA MET A 81 22.92 11.77 -14.03
C MET A 81 22.51 11.53 -12.58
N SER A 82 22.81 10.36 -12.02
CA SER A 82 22.43 9.96 -10.66
C SER A 82 23.34 10.47 -9.53
N ARG A 83 24.13 11.52 -9.80
CA ARG A 83 24.88 12.23 -8.75
C ARG A 83 23.88 12.93 -7.82
N PRO A 84 23.80 12.55 -6.52
CA PRO A 84 22.86 13.18 -5.60
C PRO A 84 23.19 14.67 -5.47
N ALA A 85 22.15 15.51 -5.48
CA ALA A 85 22.27 16.97 -5.37
C ALA A 85 23.05 17.45 -4.12
N GLY A 86 23.24 16.58 -3.11
CA GLY A 86 24.00 16.85 -1.88
C GLY A 86 25.54 16.80 -2.00
N LEU A 87 26.11 16.58 -3.19
CA LEU A 87 27.57 16.63 -3.41
C LEU A 87 27.97 17.81 -4.31
N ARG A 88 27.34 18.97 -4.11
CA ARG A 88 27.81 20.27 -4.59
C ARG A 88 28.10 21.12 -3.36
N GLN A 89 29.36 21.51 -3.25
CA GLN A 89 29.99 22.26 -2.15
C GLN A 89 29.22 23.53 -1.79
#